data_AF-A0A940V0W3-F1
#
_entry.id   AF-A0A940V0W3-F1
#
_cell.length_a   1.000
_cell.length_b   1.000
_cell.length_c   1.000
_cell.angle_alpha   90.00
_cell.angle_beta   90.00
_cell.angle_gamma   90.00
#
_symmetry.space_group_name_H-M   'P 1'
#
loop_
_entity.id
_entity.type
_entity.pdbx_description
1 polymer ?
#
loop_
_entity_poly.entity_id
_entity_poly.type
_entity_poly.pdbx_seq_one_letter_code
_entity_poly.pdbx_strand_id
1 'polypeptide(L)'
;MLQTSFTRHSIKKAALKAALDITLRRMHRSPQRCARNIMELGISAFPNKLSEEDKAVLIQSLFDACKHQDAVLAKELFCNSFLL
;
A
#
# COMPACT_ATOMS: atom_id res chain seq x y z
N MET A 1 -25.47 -22.28 3.16
CA MET A 1 -25.19 -20.90 2.69
C MET A 1 -23.99 -20.32 3.45
N LEU A 2 -22.76 -20.72 3.12
CA LEU A 2 -21.52 -20.23 3.75
C LEU A 2 -20.41 -20.22 2.68
N GLN A 3 -20.45 -19.29 1.73
CA GLN A 3 -19.39 -19.22 0.70
C GLN A 3 -19.17 -17.84 0.07
N THR A 4 -19.79 -16.78 0.60
CA THR A 4 -19.71 -15.43 0.01
C THR A 4 -18.69 -14.51 0.67
N SER A 5 -18.23 -14.82 1.88
CA SER A 5 -17.28 -13.99 2.65
C SER A 5 -15.81 -14.26 2.31
N PHE A 6 -15.43 -15.50 1.99
CA PHE A 6 -14.03 -15.87 1.74
C PHE A 6 -13.49 -15.33 0.41
N THR A 7 -14.34 -15.23 -0.62
CA THR A 7 -13.97 -14.77 -1.98
C THR A 7 -13.81 -13.25 -2.09
N ARG A 8 -14.53 -12.46 -1.27
CA ARG A 8 -14.39 -10.99 -1.30
C ARG A 8 -13.03 -10.51 -0.79
N HIS A 9 -12.47 -11.17 0.22
CA HIS A 9 -11.18 -10.77 0.78
C HIS A 9 -10.01 -11.06 -0.17
N SER A 10 -10.04 -12.18 -0.89
CA SER A 10 -8.98 -12.51 -1.87
C SER A 10 -8.99 -11.56 -3.07
N ILE A 11 -10.18 -11.25 -3.62
CA ILE A 11 -10.32 -10.31 -4.74
C ILE A 11 -9.88 -8.89 -4.34
N LYS A 12 -10.27 -8.42 -3.14
CA LYS A 12 -9.83 -7.10 -2.64
C LYS A 12 -8.31 -7.02 -2.50
N LYS A 13 -7.67 -8.05 -1.93
CA LYS A 13 -6.21 -8.12 -1.80
C LYS A 13 -5.52 -8.13 -3.16
N ALA A 14 -6.03 -8.88 -4.13
CA ALA A 14 -5.49 -8.92 -5.49
C ALA A 14 -5.62 -7.56 -6.20
N ALA A 15 -6.78 -6.91 -6.10
CA ALA A 15 -7.01 -5.59 -6.68
C ALA A 15 -6.06 -4.52 -6.10
N LEU A 16 -5.81 -4.56 -4.79
CA LEU A 16 -4.86 -3.65 -4.14
C LEU A 16 -3.42 -3.88 -4.58
N LYS A 17 -2.99 -5.14 -4.70
CA LYS A 17 -1.66 -5.46 -5.24
C LYS A 17 -1.48 -4.93 -6.66
N ALA A 18 -2.50 -5.09 -7.52
CA ALA A 18 -2.47 -4.55 -8.87
C ALA A 18 -2.42 -3.00 -8.88
N ALA A 19 -3.21 -2.32 -8.04
CA ALA A 19 -3.19 -0.86 -7.92
C ALA A 19 -1.83 -0.34 -7.41
N LEU A 20 -1.22 -1.07 -6.48
CA LEU A 20 0.12 -0.80 -5.99
C LEU A 20 1.17 -0.93 -7.11
N ASP A 21 1.14 -2.02 -7.88
CA ASP A 21 2.03 -2.21 -9.02
C ASP A 21 1.94 -1.07 -10.04
N ILE A 22 0.72 -0.61 -10.35
CA ILE A 22 0.48 0.53 -11.25
C ILE A 22 1.09 1.81 -10.68
N THR A 23 0.95 2.04 -9.38
CA THR A 23 1.49 3.21 -8.69
C THR A 23 3.03 3.22 -8.75
N LEU A 24 3.65 2.07 -8.50
CA LEU A 24 5.11 1.91 -8.48
C LEU A 24 5.75 2.08 -9.86
N ARG A 25 5.05 1.80 -10.96
CA ARG A 25 5.56 2.06 -12.33
C ARG A 25 5.94 3.53 -12.56
N ARG A 26 5.39 4.47 -11.77
CA ARG A 26 5.66 5.91 -11.88
C ARG A 26 6.52 6.46 -10.74
N MET A 27 7.13 5.58 -9.94
CA MET A 27 7.97 5.92 -8.77
C MET A 27 9.07 6.94 -9.09
N HIS A 28 9.72 6.83 -10.25
CA HIS A 28 10.81 7.72 -10.68
C HIS A 28 10.40 9.18 -10.94
N ARG A 29 9.10 9.49 -11.07
CA ARG A 29 8.64 10.84 -11.42
C ARG A 29 8.56 11.78 -10.23
N SER A 30 8.15 11.25 -9.07
CA SER A 30 8.00 12.02 -7.84
C SER A 30 7.90 11.06 -6.66
N PRO A 31 8.97 10.92 -5.87
CA PRO A 31 8.99 10.05 -4.69
C PRO A 31 7.91 10.38 -3.66
N GLN A 32 7.67 11.68 -3.42
CA GLN A 32 6.64 12.15 -2.48
C GLN A 32 5.24 11.72 -2.95
N ARG A 33 4.93 11.90 -4.24
CA ARG A 33 3.63 11.50 -4.79
C ARG A 33 3.46 9.98 -4.81
N CYS A 34 4.53 9.24 -5.09
CA CYS A 34 4.55 7.78 -4.99
C CYS A 34 4.15 7.32 -3.58
N ALA A 35 4.86 7.79 -2.55
CA ALA A 35 4.59 7.40 -1.16
C ALA A 35 3.17 7.76 -0.71
N ARG A 36 2.70 8.98 -1.02
CA ARG A 36 1.33 9.41 -0.72
C ARG A 36 0.29 8.54 -1.38
N ASN A 37 0.42 8.26 -2.67
CA ASN A 37 -0.54 7.41 -3.39
C ASN A 37 -0.59 6.00 -2.81
N ILE A 38 0.56 5.41 -2.46
CA ILE A 38 0.63 4.08 -1.83
C ILE A 38 -0.11 4.10 -0.48
N MET A 39 0.12 5.14 0.33
CA MET A 39 -0.53 5.30 1.62
C MET A 39 -2.06 5.49 1.49
N GLU A 40 -2.49 6.35 0.56
CA GLU A 40 -3.89 6.62 0.26
C GLU A 40 -4.63 5.36 -0.23
N LEU A 41 -3.98 4.49 -1.03
CA LEU A 41 -4.53 3.19 -1.42
C LEU A 41 -4.84 2.31 -0.20
N GLY A 42 -3.91 2.24 0.76
CA GLY A 42 -4.04 1.43 1.96
C GLY A 42 -5.13 1.94 2.89
N ILE A 43 -5.12 3.24 3.19
CA ILE A 43 -6.09 3.90 4.08
C ILE A 43 -7.50 3.83 3.46
N SER A 44 -7.65 4.06 2.15
CA SER A 44 -8.96 3.97 1.48
C SER A 44 -9.56 2.57 1.58
N ALA A 45 -8.72 1.53 1.56
CA ALA A 45 -9.17 0.17 1.69
C ALA A 45 -9.35 -0.29 3.15
N PHE A 46 -8.54 0.23 4.08
CA PHE A 46 -8.50 -0.17 5.48
C PHE A 46 -8.27 1.04 6.40
N PRO A 47 -9.28 1.91 6.58
CA PRO A 47 -9.10 3.22 7.21
C PRO A 47 -8.66 3.16 8.68
N ASN A 48 -9.01 2.09 9.38
CA ASN A 48 -8.75 1.91 10.82
C ASN A 48 -7.62 0.92 11.11
N LYS A 49 -6.83 0.53 10.09
CA LYS A 49 -5.79 -0.50 10.24
C LYS A 49 -4.53 0.02 10.94
N LEU A 50 -4.25 1.32 10.84
CA LEU A 50 -3.05 1.96 11.38
C LEU A 50 -3.44 3.14 12.27
N SER A 51 -2.68 3.34 13.35
CA SER A 51 -2.74 4.56 14.16
C SER A 51 -2.14 5.75 13.41
N GLU A 52 -2.36 6.99 13.87
CA GLU A 52 -1.73 8.17 13.25
C GLU A 52 -0.19 8.15 13.35
N GLU A 53 0.35 7.58 14.44
CA GLU A 53 1.79 7.39 14.64
C GLU A 53 2.36 6.40 13.62
N ASP A 54 1.71 5.24 13.45
CA ASP A 54 2.10 4.25 12.43
C ASP A 54 1.99 4.83 11.02
N LYS A 55 0.99 5.68 10.78
CA LYS A 55 0.84 6.36 9.49
C LYS A 55 2.02 7.29 9.21
N ALA A 56 2.45 8.07 10.21
CA ALA A 56 3.60 8.97 10.10
C ALA A 56 4.91 8.22 9.85
N VAL A 57 5.12 7.09 10.53
CA VAL A 57 6.30 6.23 10.31
C VAL A 57 6.25 5.60 8.92
N LEU A 58 5.11 5.03 8.54
CA LEU A 58 4.98 4.33 7.27
C LEU A 58 5.15 5.27 6.07
N ILE A 59 4.58 6.48 6.12
CA ILE A 59 4.72 7.43 5.00
C ILE A 59 6.18 7.84 4.78
N GLN A 60 6.96 7.97 5.87
CA GLN A 60 8.39 8.26 5.78
C GLN A 60 9.17 7.09 5.17
N SER A 61 8.93 5.86 5.65
CA SER A 61 9.56 4.65 5.09
C SER A 61 9.20 4.44 3.61
N LEU A 62 7.95 4.69 3.22
CA LEU A 62 7.51 4.63 1.83
C LEU A 62 8.17 5.72 0.98
N PHE A 63 8.34 6.93 1.53
CA PHE A 63 9.05 8.00 0.85
C PHE A 63 10.50 7.62 0.58
N ASP A 64 11.19 7.06 1.57
CA ASP A 64 12.57 6.62 1.40
C ASP A 64 12.68 5.47 0.37
N ALA A 65 11.76 4.50 0.39
CA ALA A 65 11.71 3.47 -0.65
C ALA A 65 11.48 4.06 -2.05
N CYS A 66 10.49 4.97 -2.21
CA CYS A 66 10.24 5.65 -3.49
C CYS A 66 11.39 6.53 -3.95
N LYS A 67 12.13 7.15 -3.02
CA LYS A 67 13.29 8.00 -3.32
C LYS A 67 14.46 7.18 -3.89
N HIS A 68 14.69 6.00 -3.33
CA HIS A 68 15.73 5.07 -3.79
C HIS A 68 15.27 4.15 -4.92
N GLN A 69 14.05 4.34 -5.42
CA GLN A 69 13.44 3.52 -6.46
C GLN A 69 13.31 2.03 -6.09
N ASP A 70 13.20 1.75 -4.79
CA ASP A 70 13.08 0.39 -4.27
C ASP A 70 11.61 -0.07 -4.26
N ALA A 71 11.18 -0.58 -5.42
CA ALA A 71 9.83 -1.09 -5.59
C ALA A 71 9.55 -2.36 -4.79
N VAL A 72 10.57 -3.14 -4.41
CA VAL A 72 10.39 -4.35 -3.61
C VAL A 72 10.07 -3.95 -2.18
N LEU A 73 10.91 -3.10 -1.57
CA LEU A 73 10.69 -2.59 -0.23
C LEU A 73 9.36 -1.85 -0.10
N ALA A 74 9.00 -1.00 -1.06
CA ALA A 74 7.72 -0.29 -1.05
C ALA A 74 6.52 -1.27 -1.04
N LYS A 75 6.62 -2.41 -1.74
CA LYS A 75 5.58 -3.45 -1.71
C LYS A 75 5.52 -4.17 -0.37
N GLU A 76 6.67 -4.51 0.19
CA GLU A 76 6.75 -5.20 1.48
C GLU A 76 6.15 -4.33 2.59
N LEU A 77 6.54 -3.05 2.66
CA LEU A 77 5.96 -2.09 3.58
C LEU A 77 4.43 -2.03 3.47
N PHE A 78 3.89 -1.89 2.26
CA PHE A 78 2.44 -1.87 2.05
C PHE A 78 1.76 -3.18 2.48
N CYS A 79 2.31 -4.32 2.08
CA CYS A 79 1.73 -5.62 2.39
C CYS A 79 1.73 -5.90 3.89
N ASN A 80 2.82 -5.58 4.58
CA ASN A 80 2.95 -5.80 6.02
C ASN A 80 2.02 -4.89 6.82
N SER A 81 1.81 -3.66 6.37
CA SER A 81 0.94 -2.72 7.07
C SER A 81 -0.55 -2.95 6.82
N PHE A 82 -0.95 -3.38 5.63
CA PHE A 82 -2.37 -3.43 5.24
C PHE A 82 -2.93 -4.81 4.92
N LEU A 83 -2.10 -5.75 4.45
CA LEU A 83 -2.58 -7.03 3.89
C LEU A 83 -2.29 -8.25 4.76
N LEU A 84 -1.29 -8.16 5.65
CA LEU A 84 -1.06 -9.09 6.76
C LEU A 84 -1.91 -8.70 7.97
#